data_AF-A0A379C9I8-F1
#
_entry.id   AF-A0A379C9I8-F1
#
_cell.length_a   1.000
_cell.length_b   1.000
_cell.length_c   1.000
_cell.angle_alpha   90.00
_cell.angle_beta   90.00
_cell.angle_gamma   90.00
#
_symmetry.space_group_name_H-M   'P 1'
#
loop_
_entity.id
_entity.type
_entity.pdbx_description
1 polymer ?
#
loop_
_entity_poly.entity_id
_entity_poly.type
_entity_poly.pdbx_seq_one_letter_code
_entity_poly.pdbx_strand_id
1 'polypeptide(L)'
;MSKMIIGFSGSANSGKTKALHRLISILENTQVISDQDLVKVISYKGKNIGISTGGDYKDHVTQSLSTLVPECDIVITACRTYGGTHDAIDAWQNISTNITYISCPYFSPQKVRNKDIPKNELEVFYEAKARMLLSYLDSLIS
;
A
#
# COMPACT_ATOMS: atom_id res chain seq x y z
N MET A 1 1.06 10.76 19.25
CA MET A 1 1.86 9.71 18.59
C MET A 1 2.08 10.11 17.15
N SER A 2 3.29 9.94 16.61
CA SER A 2 3.54 10.20 15.19
C SER A 2 2.87 9.13 14.34
N LYS A 3 2.10 9.55 13.34
CA LYS A 3 1.45 8.69 12.35
C LYS A 3 2.41 8.46 11.19
N MET A 4 2.41 7.29 10.58
CA MET A 4 3.22 7.02 9.40
C MET A 4 2.34 6.77 8.16
N ILE A 5 2.66 7.43 7.05
CA ILE A 5 2.08 7.14 5.73
C ILE A 5 3.19 6.58 4.84
N ILE A 6 2.92 5.42 4.24
CA ILE A 6 3.79 4.72 3.31
C ILE A 6 3.13 4.79 1.93
N GLY A 7 3.68 5.64 1.05
CA GLY A 7 3.29 5.67 -0.35
C GLY A 7 3.95 4.52 -1.10
N PHE A 8 3.20 3.47 -1.44
CA PHE A 8 3.68 2.40 -2.30
C PHE A 8 3.61 2.85 -3.76
N SER A 9 4.73 3.40 -4.26
CA SER A 9 4.77 4.17 -5.50
C SER A 9 5.20 3.33 -6.70
N GLY A 10 4.82 3.73 -7.91
CA GLY A 10 5.30 3.09 -9.13
C GLY A 10 4.42 3.36 -10.34
N SER A 11 4.87 2.90 -11.52
CA SER A 11 4.13 3.08 -12.77
C SER A 11 2.73 2.45 -12.75
N ALA A 12 1.86 2.89 -13.65
CA ALA A 12 0.63 2.16 -13.94
C ALA A 12 0.95 0.69 -14.30
N ASN A 13 0.05 -0.22 -13.92
CA ASN A 13 0.19 -1.67 -14.15
C ASN A 13 1.45 -2.33 -13.54
N SER A 14 2.12 -1.71 -12.57
CA SER A 14 3.26 -2.34 -11.88
C SER A 14 2.85 -3.45 -10.88
N GLY A 15 1.55 -3.68 -10.69
CA GLY A 15 1.03 -4.69 -9.78
C GLY A 15 0.87 -4.22 -8.32
N LYS A 16 0.87 -2.90 -8.06
CA LYS A 16 0.68 -2.34 -6.71
C LYS A 16 -0.56 -2.87 -6.01
N THR A 17 -1.72 -2.71 -6.65
CA THR A 17 -3.02 -3.14 -6.13
C THR A 17 -3.01 -4.63 -5.78
N LYS A 18 -2.44 -5.48 -6.65
CA LYS A 18 -2.32 -6.93 -6.40
C LYS A 18 -1.40 -7.25 -5.22
N ALA A 19 -0.26 -6.58 -5.11
CA ALA A 19 0.65 -6.73 -3.97
C ALA A 19 0.01 -6.26 -2.65
N LEU A 20 -0.75 -5.15 -2.66
CA LEU A 20 -1.47 -4.68 -1.47
C LEU A 20 -2.61 -5.61 -1.07
N HIS A 21 -3.38 -6.15 -2.01
CA HIS A 21 -4.35 -7.21 -1.70
C HIS A 21 -3.66 -8.43 -1.10
N ARG A 22 -2.47 -8.79 -1.60
CA ARG A 22 -1.72 -9.92 -1.06
C ARG A 22 -1.19 -9.63 0.36
N LEU A 23 -0.74 -8.40 0.62
CA LEU A 23 -0.36 -7.95 1.95
C LEU A 23 -1.57 -8.01 2.91
N ILE A 24 -2.74 -7.55 2.48
CA ILE A 24 -3.99 -7.70 3.22
C ILE A 24 -4.21 -9.17 3.56
N SER A 25 -4.20 -10.08 2.58
CA SER A 25 -4.40 -11.52 2.85
C SER A 25 -3.36 -12.13 3.80
N ILE A 26 -2.12 -11.66 3.78
CA ILE A 26 -1.08 -12.11 4.72
C ILE A 26 -1.43 -11.65 6.15
N LEU A 27 -1.81 -10.37 6.29
CA LEU A 27 -2.13 -9.73 7.56
C LEU A 27 -3.51 -10.13 8.11
N GLU A 28 -4.49 -10.48 7.28
CA GLU A 28 -5.84 -10.88 7.71
C GLU A 28 -5.84 -12.15 8.57
N ASN A 29 -4.78 -12.95 8.52
CA ASN A 29 -4.57 -14.05 9.46
C ASN A 29 -4.35 -13.58 10.92
N THR A 30 -4.32 -12.27 11.18
CA THR A 30 -4.26 -11.70 12.54
C THR A 30 -5.64 -11.30 13.05
N GLN A 31 -6.16 -10.13 12.66
CA GLN A 31 -7.47 -9.61 13.07
C GLN A 31 -7.90 -8.42 12.21
N VAL A 32 -9.02 -8.57 11.49
CA VAL A 32 -9.65 -7.49 10.72
C VAL A 32 -10.45 -6.57 11.65
N ILE A 33 -10.22 -5.25 11.54
CA ILE A 33 -10.96 -4.21 12.27
C ILE A 33 -12.06 -3.61 11.39
N SER A 34 -11.76 -3.33 10.12
CA SER A 34 -12.69 -2.72 9.15
C SER A 34 -12.38 -3.16 7.72
N ASP A 35 -13.43 -3.26 6.89
CA ASP A 35 -13.36 -3.65 5.48
C ASP A 35 -14.32 -2.80 4.63
N GLN A 36 -13.77 -2.01 3.73
CA GLN A 36 -14.48 -1.19 2.75
C GLN A 36 -13.81 -1.39 1.38
N ASP A 37 -14.56 -1.16 0.29
CA ASP A 37 -14.13 -1.50 -1.09
C ASP A 37 -12.68 -1.11 -1.47
N LEU A 38 -12.18 0.01 -0.94
CA LEU A 38 -10.84 0.52 -1.23
C LEU A 38 -9.91 0.56 -0.02
N VAL A 39 -10.39 0.26 1.18
CA VAL A 39 -9.71 0.51 2.44
C VAL A 39 -9.90 -0.65 3.42
N LYS A 40 -8.81 -1.13 4.00
CA LYS A 40 -8.81 -2.16 5.04
C LYS A 40 -8.07 -1.66 6.28
N VAL A 41 -8.60 -1.94 7.47
CA VAL A 41 -7.90 -1.70 8.74
C VAL A 41 -7.68 -3.04 9.45
N ILE A 42 -6.42 -3.30 9.82
CA ILE A 42 -5.98 -4.58 10.41
C ILE A 42 -5.17 -4.29 11.68
N SER A 43 -5.42 -5.04 12.75
CA SER A 43 -4.56 -5.01 13.94
C SER A 43 -3.37 -5.93 13.72
N TYR A 44 -2.15 -5.37 13.78
CA TYR A 44 -0.92 -6.12 13.61
C TYR A 44 0.10 -5.72 14.66
N LYS A 45 0.53 -6.68 15.50
CA LYS A 45 1.51 -6.47 16.58
C LYS A 45 1.19 -5.27 17.49
N GLY A 46 -0.11 -5.09 17.80
CA GLY A 46 -0.58 -4.00 18.66
C GLY A 46 -0.64 -2.62 17.98
N LYS A 47 -0.51 -2.56 16.66
CA LYS A 47 -0.67 -1.35 15.84
C LYS A 47 -1.85 -1.50 14.88
N ASN A 48 -2.57 -0.42 14.67
CA ASN A 48 -3.61 -0.36 13.64
C ASN A 48 -2.96 -0.01 12.29
N ILE A 49 -3.06 -0.92 11.32
CA ILE A 49 -2.50 -0.77 9.98
C ILE A 49 -3.65 -0.53 9.00
N GLY A 50 -3.65 0.64 8.37
CA GLY A 50 -4.56 1.00 7.29
C GLY A 50 -3.94 0.68 5.94
N ILE A 51 -4.66 0.01 5.05
CA ILE A 51 -4.19 -0.30 3.69
C ILE A 51 -5.23 0.19 2.68
N SER A 52 -4.82 1.03 1.74
CA SER A 52 -5.65 1.47 0.61
C SER A 52 -5.07 1.05 -0.73
N THR A 53 -5.92 0.45 -1.56
CA THR A 53 -5.57 -0.05 -2.89
C THR A 53 -5.86 0.97 -4.01
N GLY A 54 -6.62 2.03 -3.70
CA GLY A 54 -7.10 3.04 -4.65
C GLY A 54 -6.08 4.11 -5.01
N GLY A 55 -5.04 3.74 -5.79
CA GLY A 55 -3.89 4.61 -6.07
C GLY A 55 -3.84 5.30 -7.44
N ASP A 56 -4.90 5.20 -8.24
CA ASP A 56 -4.93 5.73 -9.61
C ASP A 56 -5.50 7.14 -9.72
N TYR A 57 -6.39 7.52 -8.80
CA TYR A 57 -7.09 8.80 -8.79
C TYR A 57 -6.79 9.56 -7.50
N LYS A 58 -6.53 10.87 -7.62
CA LYS A 58 -6.22 11.77 -6.50
C LYS A 58 -7.31 11.72 -5.43
N ASP A 59 -8.58 11.74 -5.85
CA ASP A 59 -9.72 11.80 -4.93
C ASP A 59 -9.85 10.52 -4.10
N HIS A 60 -9.56 9.35 -4.70
CA HIS A 60 -9.57 8.07 -3.98
C HIS A 60 -8.47 8.01 -2.92
N VAL A 61 -7.27 8.49 -3.24
CA VAL A 61 -6.16 8.57 -2.27
C VAL A 61 -6.52 9.55 -1.14
N THR A 62 -7.05 10.72 -1.48
CA THR A 62 -7.44 11.74 -0.50
C THR A 62 -8.51 11.22 0.45
N GLN A 63 -9.56 10.58 -0.08
CA GLN A 63 -10.63 9.98 0.71
C GLN A 63 -10.08 8.87 1.60
N SER A 64 -9.27 7.96 1.06
CA SER A 64 -8.66 6.86 1.82
C SER A 64 -7.81 7.38 2.99
N LEU A 65 -6.98 8.40 2.77
CA LEU A 65 -6.15 8.98 3.82
C LEU A 65 -6.99 9.68 4.88
N SER A 66 -8.08 10.38 4.49
CA SER A 66 -8.98 11.03 5.44
C SER A 66 -9.65 10.05 6.40
N THR A 67 -9.93 8.83 5.94
CA THR A 67 -10.48 7.75 6.77
C THR A 67 -9.38 7.07 7.60
N LEU A 68 -8.23 6.77 7.00
CA LEU A 68 -7.22 5.92 7.62
C LEU A 68 -6.32 6.63 8.63
N VAL A 69 -5.89 7.86 8.36
CA VAL A 69 -4.91 8.58 9.18
C VAL A 69 -5.39 8.80 10.64
N PRO A 70 -6.67 9.14 10.90
CA PRO A 70 -7.17 9.25 12.27
C PRO A 70 -7.13 7.92 13.03
N GLU A 71 -7.50 6.82 12.39
CA GLU A 71 -7.76 5.52 13.03
C GLU A 71 -6.52 4.62 13.13
N CYS A 72 -5.54 4.81 12.26
CA CYS A 72 -4.40 3.90 12.09
C CYS A 72 -3.10 4.52 12.59
N ASP A 73 -2.17 3.70 13.08
CA ASP A 73 -0.80 4.13 13.41
C ASP A 73 0.07 4.23 12.16
N ILE A 74 -0.14 3.30 11.23
CA ILE A 74 0.57 3.21 9.95
C ILE A 74 -0.46 3.06 8.83
N VAL A 75 -0.31 3.83 7.77
CA VAL A 75 -1.15 3.80 6.58
C VAL A 75 -0.29 3.45 5.37
N ILE A 76 -0.68 2.45 4.58
CA ILE A 76 -0.06 2.09 3.31
C ILE A 76 -1.04 2.40 2.21
N THR A 77 -0.64 3.20 1.23
CA THR A 77 -1.50 3.56 0.10
C THR A 77 -0.76 3.43 -1.21
N ALA A 78 -1.42 2.89 -2.23
CA ALA A 78 -0.87 2.88 -3.58
C ALA A 78 -0.83 4.30 -4.16
N CYS A 79 0.24 4.65 -4.88
CA CYS A 79 0.30 5.90 -5.62
C CYS A 79 1.17 5.79 -6.88
N ARG A 80 1.12 6.84 -7.71
CA ARG A 80 2.09 7.02 -8.79
C ARG A 80 3.39 7.58 -8.24
N THR A 81 4.47 7.46 -9.01
CA THR A 81 5.77 8.03 -8.65
C THR A 81 5.75 9.57 -8.61
N TYR A 82 4.84 10.20 -9.36
CA TYR A 82 4.64 11.65 -9.40
C TYR A 82 3.20 11.99 -9.83
N GLY A 83 2.78 13.23 -9.58
CA GLY A 83 1.48 13.78 -9.98
C GLY A 83 0.40 13.63 -8.92
N GLY A 84 -0.87 13.82 -9.31
CA GLY A 84 -1.95 14.10 -8.35
C GLY A 84 -2.16 13.09 -7.21
N THR A 85 -1.81 11.80 -7.36
CA THR A 85 -1.88 10.82 -6.26
C THR A 85 -0.68 10.85 -5.32
N HIS A 86 0.48 11.28 -5.82
CA HIS A 86 1.66 11.57 -5.01
C HIS A 86 1.43 12.87 -4.23
N ASP A 87 0.99 13.93 -4.92
CA ASP A 87 0.69 15.23 -4.32
C ASP A 87 -0.39 15.13 -3.23
N ALA A 88 -1.35 14.20 -3.40
CA ALA A 88 -2.37 13.90 -2.40
C ALA A 88 -1.80 13.36 -1.10
N ILE A 89 -0.73 12.57 -1.15
CA ILE A 89 -0.05 12.04 0.04
C ILE A 89 0.78 13.15 0.67
N ASP A 90 1.56 13.88 -0.12
CA ASP A 90 2.42 14.97 0.38
C ASP A 90 1.62 16.08 1.08
N ALA A 91 0.38 16.31 0.67
CA ALA A 91 -0.54 17.24 1.35
C ALA A 91 -0.80 16.88 2.84
N TRP A 92 -0.53 15.65 3.27
CA TRP A 92 -0.66 15.20 4.66
C TRP A 92 0.61 15.44 5.48
N GLN A 93 1.69 15.95 4.88
CA GLN A 93 2.92 16.19 5.62
C GLN A 93 2.71 17.28 6.67
N ASN A 94 2.81 16.90 7.94
CA ASN A 94 2.68 17.80 9.08
C ASN A 94 3.58 17.32 10.24
N ILE A 95 3.66 18.09 11.32
CA ILE A 95 4.54 17.80 12.46
C ILE A 95 4.26 16.42 13.10
N SER A 96 3.03 15.92 12.99
CA SER A 96 2.59 14.64 13.55
C SER A 96 2.53 13.48 12.56
N THR A 97 2.90 13.70 11.29
CA THR A 97 2.78 12.71 10.23
C THR A 97 4.09 12.56 9.48
N ASN A 98 4.69 11.37 9.58
CA ASN A 98 5.87 11.02 8.79
C ASN A 98 5.44 10.33 7.49
N ILE A 99 6.01 10.75 6.37
CA ILE A 99 5.72 10.19 5.04
C ILE A 99 6.99 9.54 4.50
N THR A 100 6.85 8.31 4.03
CA THR A 100 7.91 7.59 3.33
C THR A 100 7.36 6.96 2.06
N TYR A 101 8.20 6.78 1.06
CA TYR A 101 7.83 6.17 -0.21
C TYR A 101 8.62 4.90 -0.44
N ILE A 102 7.90 3.83 -0.75
CA ILE A 102 8.49 2.55 -1.14
C ILE A 102 8.15 2.31 -2.60
N SER A 103 9.18 2.26 -3.44
CA SER A 103 8.99 1.95 -4.84
C SER A 103 8.58 0.49 -5.01
N CYS A 104 7.46 0.28 -5.68
CA CYS A 104 7.04 -1.02 -6.16
C CYS A 104 8.01 -1.49 -7.24
N PRO A 105 8.74 -2.61 -7.01
CA PRO A 105 9.72 -3.10 -7.96
C PRO A 105 9.13 -3.22 -9.36
N TYR A 106 9.74 -2.53 -10.31
CA TYR A 106 9.26 -2.48 -11.68
C TYR A 106 9.43 -3.84 -12.32
N PHE A 107 8.34 -4.39 -12.83
CA PHE A 107 8.37 -5.56 -13.68
C PHE A 107 8.17 -5.09 -15.11
N SER A 108 9.13 -5.39 -16.01
CA SER A 108 9.09 -4.87 -17.38
C SER A 108 7.75 -5.18 -18.06
N PRO A 109 7.02 -4.16 -18.55
CA PRO A 109 5.76 -4.34 -19.26
C PRO A 109 5.91 -5.19 -20.51
N GLN A 110 7.11 -5.34 -21.08
CA GLN A 110 7.30 -6.19 -22.26
C GLN A 110 6.98 -7.66 -21.97
N LYS A 111 7.22 -8.14 -20.74
CA LYS A 111 6.85 -9.51 -20.34
C LYS A 111 5.39 -9.65 -19.91
N VAL A 112 4.73 -8.59 -19.41
CA VAL A 112 3.34 -8.65 -18.91
C VAL A 112 2.31 -8.26 -19.97
N ARG A 113 2.69 -7.42 -20.95
CA ARG A 113 1.85 -7.07 -22.11
C ARG A 113 1.81 -8.19 -23.13
N ASN A 114 2.89 -8.93 -23.31
CA ASN A 114 2.86 -10.22 -23.97
C ASN A 114 2.25 -11.20 -22.97
N LYS A 115 1.12 -11.82 -23.28
CA LYS A 115 0.31 -12.64 -22.37
C LYS A 115 0.98 -13.96 -21.93
N ASP A 116 2.31 -14.01 -21.91
CA ASP A 116 3.10 -15.25 -21.85
C ASP A 116 3.66 -15.56 -20.46
N ILE A 117 3.41 -14.72 -19.45
CA ILE A 117 3.76 -15.08 -18.06
C ILE A 117 2.62 -15.92 -17.48
N PRO A 118 2.89 -17.17 -17.09
CA PRO A 118 1.92 -17.99 -16.38
C PRO A 118 1.42 -17.30 -15.10
N LYS A 119 0.11 -17.43 -14.80
CA LYS A 119 -0.51 -16.78 -13.64
C LYS A 119 0.23 -17.10 -12.33
N ASN A 120 0.69 -18.32 -12.15
CA ASN A 120 1.45 -18.75 -10.97
C ASN A 120 2.76 -17.96 -10.79
N GLU A 121 3.45 -17.59 -11.87
CA GLU A 121 4.66 -16.76 -11.78
C GLU A 121 4.31 -15.33 -11.36
N LEU A 122 3.21 -14.76 -11.88
CA LEU A 122 2.73 -13.44 -11.45
C LEU A 122 2.40 -13.41 -9.95
N GLU A 123 1.77 -14.47 -9.43
CA GLU A 123 1.45 -14.58 -7.99
C GLU A 123 2.73 -14.59 -7.13
N VAL A 124 3.81 -15.26 -7.58
CA VAL A 124 5.11 -15.22 -6.87
C VAL A 124 5.66 -13.80 -6.78
N PHE A 125 5.50 -13.00 -7.84
CA PHE A 125 5.93 -11.59 -7.79
C PHE A 125 5.07 -10.74 -6.87
N TYR A 126 3.75 -10.94 -6.84
CA TYR A 126 2.88 -10.21 -5.92
C TYR A 126 3.14 -10.60 -4.47
N GLU A 127 3.38 -11.88 -4.21
CA GLU A 127 3.82 -12.40 -2.90
C GLU A 127 5.14 -11.75 -2.45
N ALA A 128 6.16 -11.72 -3.31
CA ALA A 128 7.45 -11.14 -2.97
C ALA A 128 7.34 -9.65 -2.63
N LYS A 129 6.53 -8.89 -3.39
CA LYS A 129 6.26 -7.47 -3.13
C LYS A 129 5.53 -7.25 -1.82
N ALA A 130 4.53 -8.08 -1.52
CA ALA A 130 3.81 -8.02 -0.25
C ALA A 130 4.74 -8.32 0.93
N ARG A 131 5.61 -9.33 0.82
CA ARG A 131 6.60 -9.67 1.85
C ARG A 131 7.65 -8.60 2.07
N MET A 132 8.04 -7.89 1.02
CA MET A 132 8.92 -6.72 1.14
C MET A 132 8.25 -5.63 2.00
N LEU A 133 6.98 -5.31 1.74
CA LEU A 133 6.22 -4.36 2.56
C LEU A 133 6.04 -4.85 4.00
N LEU A 134 5.76 -6.15 4.18
CA LEU A 134 5.66 -6.76 5.51
C LEU A 134 6.97 -6.65 6.29
N SER A 135 8.11 -6.96 5.66
CA SER A 135 9.42 -6.85 6.30
C SER A 135 9.73 -5.40 6.68
N TYR A 136 9.29 -4.43 5.88
CA TYR A 136 9.43 -3.03 6.22
C TYR A 136 8.53 -2.65 7.40
N LEU A 137 7.26 -3.07 7.40
CA LEU A 137 6.36 -2.90 8.54
C LEU A 137 6.95 -3.49 9.83
N ASP A 138 7.53 -4.69 9.75
CA ASP A 138 8.16 -5.34 10.89
C ASP A 138 9.31 -4.50 11.46
N SER A 139 10.12 -3.88 10.60
CA SER A 139 11.22 -3.00 11.04
C SER A 139 10.76 -1.68 11.67
N LEU A 140 9.50 -1.27 11.46
CA LEU A 140 8.93 -0.06 12.05
C LEU A 140 8.26 -0.32 13.41
N ILE A 141 7.78 -1.55 13.62
CA ILE A 141 7.00 -1.94 14.80
C ILE A 141 7.89 -2.62 15.85
N SER A 142 9.08 -3.10 15.46
CA SER A 142 10.09 -3.73 16.33
C SER A 142 10.61 -2.83 17.45
#